data_AF-A9E226-F1
#
_entry.id   AF-A9E226-F1
#
_cell.length_a   1.000
_cell.length_b   1.000
_cell.length_c   1.000
_cell.angle_alpha   90.00
_cell.angle_beta   90.00
_cell.angle_gamma   90.00
#
_symmetry.space_group_name_H-M   'P 1'
#
loop_
_entity.id
_entity.type
_entity.pdbx_description
1 polymer ?
#
loop_
_entity_poly.entity_id
_entity_poly.type
_entity_poly.pdbx_seq_one_letter_code
_entity_poly.pdbx_strand_id
1 'polypeptide(L)'
;MKKTEKISFSTINEKLNKKIYPTKFITGVSTQVLFVWKNESLIPLYKPVEKGWNKYSLVDILWIGIIEELKKFGFTNEKIISIKNQLLVIDEIIENEQDKGEEIEILNLAIIEIFKSANPIYIIIDENGNTQVLNAYAIIDKMQANKLTNHIILNLNQLIKLNIEALYEEPSLDEFKGLSKDELQVLLILRSENFESVKIIKKGGEIDTIESTEIVSNGERILNILKGHDYQHIEIKQARGKIVQIKRTIKERT
;
A
#
# COMPACT_ATOMS: atom_id res chain seq x y z
N MET A 1 3.34 3.35 34.56
CA MET A 1 3.08 3.64 33.13
C MET A 1 4.05 4.72 32.68
N LYS A 2 4.83 4.51 31.62
CA LYS A 2 5.51 5.64 30.95
C LYS A 2 4.43 6.45 30.23
N LYS A 3 4.42 7.78 30.41
CA LYS A 3 3.65 8.65 29.52
C LYS A 3 4.31 8.58 28.15
N THR A 4 3.61 8.03 27.16
CA THR A 4 4.02 8.17 25.76
C THR A 4 3.84 9.65 25.41
N GLU A 5 4.93 10.36 25.14
CA GLU A 5 4.83 11.74 24.66
C GLU A 5 4.11 11.74 23.31
N LYS A 6 3.09 12.60 23.16
CA LYS A 6 2.40 12.83 21.88
C LYS A 6 3.42 13.48 20.95
N ILE A 7 4.05 12.70 20.08
CA ILE A 7 5.05 13.21 19.13
C ILE A 7 4.31 14.07 18.10
N SER A 8 4.40 15.40 18.27
CA SER A 8 3.91 16.39 17.31
C SER A 8 4.60 16.18 15.95
N PHE A 9 3.82 16.24 14.87
CA PHE A 9 4.35 16.11 13.51
C PHE A 9 5.27 17.28 13.18
N SER A 10 5.03 18.48 13.69
CA SER A 10 5.89 19.67 13.56
C SER A 10 7.35 19.39 13.95
N THR A 11 7.56 18.71 15.09
CA THR A 11 8.90 18.35 15.59
C THR A 11 9.59 17.31 14.69
N ILE A 12 8.83 16.45 14.01
CA ILE A 12 9.39 15.54 13.00
C ILE A 12 9.65 16.30 11.70
N ASN A 13 8.74 17.21 11.28
CA ASN A 13 8.87 18.00 10.06
C ASN A 13 10.12 18.90 10.09
N GLU A 14 10.38 19.56 11.22
CA GLU A 14 11.61 20.31 11.47
C GLU A 14 12.87 19.44 11.31
N LYS A 15 12.84 18.20 11.82
CA LYS A 15 13.98 17.26 11.71
C LYS A 15 14.18 16.79 10.27
N LEU A 16 13.11 16.44 9.55
CA LEU A 16 13.15 16.04 8.15
C LEU A 16 13.74 17.14 7.26
N ASN A 17 13.36 18.40 7.51
CA ASN A 17 13.80 19.56 6.74
C ASN A 17 15.14 20.17 7.19
N LYS A 18 15.76 19.65 8.25
CA LYS A 18 17.02 20.22 8.78
C LYS A 18 18.18 19.98 7.82
N LYS A 19 18.71 21.05 7.20
CA LYS A 19 19.81 20.97 6.22
C LYS A 19 21.18 20.70 6.90
N ILE A 20 21.43 19.43 7.26
CA ILE A 20 22.67 18.98 7.93
C ILE A 20 23.56 18.07 7.06
N TYR A 21 23.03 17.44 6.03
CA TYR A 21 23.72 16.38 5.28
C TYR A 21 24.58 16.97 4.15
N PRO A 22 25.91 16.72 4.11
CA PRO A 22 26.77 17.11 2.98
C PRO A 22 26.48 16.28 1.71
N THR A 23 26.90 16.79 0.55
CA THR A 23 26.64 16.18 -0.78
C THR A 23 26.98 14.69 -0.90
N LYS A 24 27.93 14.16 -0.11
CA LYS A 24 28.31 12.73 -0.13
C LYS A 24 27.18 11.75 0.27
N PHE A 25 26.08 12.24 0.83
CA PHE A 25 24.89 11.44 1.14
C PHE A 25 23.91 11.35 -0.04
N ILE A 26 24.16 12.08 -1.14
CA ILE A 26 23.41 11.93 -2.39
C ILE A 26 24.14 10.88 -3.24
N THR A 27 23.44 9.81 -3.58
CA THR A 27 23.88 8.73 -4.47
C THR A 27 23.31 8.94 -5.88
N GLY A 28 23.84 8.22 -6.88
CA GLY A 28 23.39 8.27 -8.29
C GLY A 28 23.75 9.55 -9.07
N VAL A 29 23.59 10.72 -8.45
CA VAL A 29 23.65 12.02 -9.13
C VAL A 29 25.01 12.73 -8.93
N SER A 30 25.63 13.15 -10.03
CA SER A 30 26.92 13.87 -9.97
C SER A 30 26.78 15.31 -9.46
N THR A 31 27.86 15.87 -8.90
CA THR A 31 27.89 17.25 -8.39
C THR A 31 27.58 18.30 -9.47
N GLN A 32 27.92 18.01 -10.73
CA GLN A 32 27.60 18.86 -11.88
C GLN A 32 26.10 18.83 -12.21
N VAL A 33 25.49 17.65 -12.21
CA VAL A 33 24.04 17.49 -12.45
C VAL A 33 23.25 18.16 -11.32
N LEU A 34 23.67 18.01 -10.06
CA LEU A 34 23.08 18.73 -8.93
C LEU A 34 23.19 20.26 -9.05
N PHE A 35 24.27 20.77 -9.65
CA PHE A 35 24.41 22.21 -9.91
C PHE A 35 23.45 22.69 -11.01
N VAL A 36 23.33 21.93 -12.10
CA VAL A 36 22.36 22.21 -13.18
C VAL A 36 20.93 22.20 -12.62
N TRP A 37 20.52 21.13 -11.92
CA TRP A 37 19.17 21.01 -11.36
C TRP A 37 18.82 22.09 -10.33
N LYS A 38 19.80 22.67 -9.63
CA LYS A 38 19.59 23.87 -8.78
C LYS A 38 19.29 25.11 -9.62
N ASN A 39 20.08 25.35 -10.67
CA ASN A 39 19.89 26.52 -11.54
C ASN A 39 18.55 26.42 -12.31
N GLU A 40 18.13 25.21 -12.66
CA GLU A 40 16.82 24.91 -13.27
C GLU A 40 15.65 24.90 -12.28
N SER A 41 15.88 25.26 -11.01
CA SER A 41 14.85 25.29 -9.94
C SER A 41 14.14 23.96 -9.66
N LEU A 42 14.75 22.82 -10.06
CA LEU A 42 14.22 21.48 -9.75
C LEU A 42 14.37 21.14 -8.27
N ILE A 43 15.48 21.54 -7.64
CA ILE A 43 15.73 21.26 -6.21
C ILE A 43 15.19 22.42 -5.35
N PRO A 44 14.33 22.17 -4.34
CA PRO A 44 13.78 23.19 -3.48
C PRO A 44 14.87 23.88 -2.66
N LEU A 45 14.75 25.20 -2.53
CA LEU A 45 15.45 25.97 -1.50
C LEU A 45 16.98 25.80 -1.52
N TYR A 46 17.60 26.06 -2.67
CA TYR A 46 18.91 26.70 -2.67
C TYR A 46 18.73 28.17 -2.28
N LYS A 47 18.99 28.48 -1.00
CA LYS A 47 19.52 29.80 -0.64
C LYS A 47 21.04 29.71 -0.77
N PRO A 48 21.72 30.62 -1.49
CA PRO A 48 23.17 30.67 -1.46
C PRO A 48 23.61 30.84 0.00
N VAL A 49 24.33 29.86 0.54
CA VAL A 49 25.10 30.08 1.77
C VAL A 49 26.26 30.97 1.35
N GLU A 50 26.30 32.22 1.83
CA GLU A 50 27.25 33.24 1.37
C GLU A 50 28.70 32.74 1.39
N LYS A 51 29.04 31.85 2.34
CA LYS A 51 30.23 30.99 2.32
C LYS A 51 29.94 29.62 2.94
N GLY A 52 30.21 28.54 2.21
CA GLY A 52 30.23 27.18 2.79
C GLY A 52 29.90 26.05 1.82
N TRP A 53 30.11 24.81 2.27
CA TRP A 53 29.68 23.61 1.55
C TRP A 53 28.16 23.49 1.60
N ASN A 54 27.54 23.11 0.47
CA ASN A 54 26.10 22.83 0.41
C ASN A 54 25.72 21.73 1.41
N LYS A 55 24.65 21.97 2.17
CA LYS A 55 23.98 20.98 3.01
C LYS A 55 22.55 20.78 2.56
N TYR A 56 22.07 19.56 2.72
CA TYR A 56 20.76 19.07 2.32
C TYR A 56 20.00 18.55 3.54
N SER A 57 18.68 18.59 3.47
CA SER A 57 17.77 17.90 4.39
C SER A 57 17.52 16.45 3.94
N LEU A 58 16.77 15.67 4.72
CA LEU A 58 16.32 14.34 4.27
C LEU A 58 15.33 14.48 3.11
N VAL A 59 14.46 15.48 3.16
CA VAL A 59 13.49 15.81 2.11
C VAL A 59 14.20 16.22 0.82
N ASP A 60 15.24 17.05 0.90
CA ASP A 60 16.07 17.42 -0.26
C ASP A 60 16.67 16.18 -0.93
N ILE A 61 17.21 15.24 -0.14
CA ILE A 61 17.84 14.01 -0.63
C ILE A 61 16.81 13.08 -1.29
N LEU A 62 15.67 12.84 -0.65
CA LEU A 62 14.60 12.03 -1.22
C LEU A 62 14.04 12.64 -2.51
N TRP A 63 13.85 13.96 -2.52
CA TRP A 63 13.38 14.68 -3.69
C TRP A 63 14.37 14.62 -4.85
N ILE A 64 15.68 14.65 -4.60
CA ILE A 64 16.71 14.40 -5.63
C ILE A 64 16.58 12.98 -6.22
N GLY A 65 16.32 11.97 -5.38
CA GLY A 65 15.99 10.61 -5.84
C GLY A 65 14.72 10.56 -6.70
N ILE A 66 13.67 11.29 -6.32
CA ILE A 66 12.44 11.43 -7.11
C ILE A 66 12.74 12.09 -8.47
N ILE A 67 13.54 13.16 -8.53
CA ILE A 67 13.96 13.79 -9.79
C ILE A 67 14.68 12.75 -10.68
N GLU A 68 15.62 11.99 -10.12
CA GLU A 68 16.38 10.98 -10.88
C GLU A 68 15.46 9.92 -11.47
N GLU A 69 14.49 9.42 -10.70
CA GLU A 69 13.54 8.40 -11.16
C GLU A 69 12.58 8.95 -12.24
N LEU A 70 12.03 10.15 -12.03
CA LEU A 70 11.22 10.85 -13.03
C LEU A 70 12.00 11.08 -14.33
N LYS A 71 13.31 11.37 -14.24
CA LYS A 71 14.18 11.50 -15.40
C LYS A 71 14.38 10.19 -16.16
N LYS A 72 14.48 9.04 -15.49
CA LYS A 72 14.52 7.71 -16.14
C LYS A 72 13.23 7.41 -16.91
N PHE A 73 12.08 7.83 -16.38
CA PHE A 73 10.78 7.75 -17.07
C PHE A 73 10.57 8.85 -18.15
N GLY A 74 11.57 9.68 -18.43
CA GLY A 74 11.53 10.66 -19.53
C GLY A 74 10.81 11.99 -19.21
N PHE A 75 10.56 12.31 -17.94
CA PHE A 75 9.87 13.55 -17.58
C PHE A 75 10.73 14.81 -17.87
N THR A 76 10.07 15.83 -18.45
CA THR A 76 10.67 17.14 -18.70
C THR A 76 10.87 17.92 -17.40
N ASN A 77 11.76 18.93 -17.41
CA ASN A 77 11.97 19.78 -16.24
C ASN A 77 10.67 20.47 -15.79
N GLU A 78 9.88 20.95 -16.74
CA GLU A 78 8.58 21.60 -16.50
C GLU A 78 7.60 20.68 -15.76
N LYS A 79 7.45 19.41 -16.20
CA LYS A 79 6.61 18.44 -15.50
C LYS A 79 7.14 18.14 -14.09
N ILE A 80 8.45 18.00 -13.91
CA ILE A 80 9.06 17.76 -12.60
C ILE A 80 8.86 18.96 -11.66
N ILE A 81 8.92 20.20 -12.17
CA ILE A 81 8.59 21.41 -11.39
C ILE A 81 7.11 21.44 -11.01
N SER A 82 6.20 21.03 -11.90
CA SER A 82 4.78 20.89 -11.57
C SER A 82 4.55 19.86 -10.45
N ILE A 83 5.16 18.69 -10.56
CA ILE A 83 5.10 17.62 -9.55
C ILE A 83 5.66 18.10 -8.20
N LYS A 84 6.82 18.78 -8.21
CA LYS A 84 7.42 19.40 -7.03
C LYS A 84 6.46 20.36 -6.32
N ASN A 85 5.81 21.21 -7.10
CA ASN A 85 4.88 22.23 -6.61
C ASN A 85 3.52 21.65 -6.17
N GLN A 86 3.32 20.32 -6.27
CA GLN A 86 2.17 19.62 -5.69
C GLN A 86 2.61 18.84 -4.45
N LEU A 87 3.73 18.10 -4.52
CA LEU A 87 4.21 17.25 -3.42
C LEU A 87 4.86 18.02 -2.25
N LEU A 88 5.33 19.24 -2.49
CA LEU A 88 5.95 20.11 -1.49
C LEU A 88 5.07 21.32 -1.13
N VAL A 89 3.76 21.22 -1.36
CA VAL A 89 2.76 22.12 -0.80
C VAL A 89 2.44 21.69 0.62
N ILE A 90 2.30 22.67 1.50
CA ILE A 90 1.81 22.53 2.87
C ILE A 90 0.34 22.13 2.83
N ASP A 91 0.00 21.04 3.51
CA ASP A 91 -1.35 20.57 3.79
C ASP A 91 -1.65 20.73 5.29
N GLU A 92 -2.92 20.88 5.66
CA GLU A 92 -3.35 21.13 7.05
C GLU A 92 -3.96 19.87 7.66
N ILE A 93 -3.32 19.33 8.72
CA ILE A 93 -3.82 18.15 9.44
C ILE A 93 -4.61 18.55 10.70
N ILE A 94 -5.92 18.30 10.71
CA ILE A 94 -6.86 18.36 11.87
C ILE A 94 -6.89 17.01 12.63
N GLU A 95 -7.46 16.80 13.83
CA GLU A 95 -8.43 17.51 14.69
C GLU A 95 -7.84 17.81 16.10
N ASN A 96 -8.40 18.58 17.06
CA ASN A 96 -9.79 18.78 17.53
C ASN A 96 -10.10 20.26 17.85
N GLU A 97 -11.31 20.57 18.37
CA GLU A 97 -11.82 21.91 18.76
C GLU A 97 -10.89 22.83 19.61
N GLN A 98 -9.78 22.31 20.13
CA GLN A 98 -8.83 23.03 21.00
C GLN A 98 -7.41 23.18 20.41
N ASP A 99 -7.08 22.47 19.32
CA ASP A 99 -5.77 22.53 18.66
C ASP A 99 -5.93 23.17 17.28
N LYS A 100 -4.95 23.98 16.85
CA LYS A 100 -4.81 24.34 15.44
C LYS A 100 -4.17 23.17 14.71
N GLY A 101 -4.59 22.93 13.47
CA GLY A 101 -4.00 21.87 12.65
C GLY A 101 -2.48 22.05 12.49
N GLU A 102 -1.77 20.93 12.34
CA GLU A 102 -0.33 20.99 12.07
C GLU A 102 -0.11 21.08 10.55
N GLU A 103 0.44 22.22 10.11
CA GLU A 103 0.88 22.48 8.73
C GLU A 103 2.11 21.63 8.38
N ILE A 104 2.00 20.79 7.34
CA ILE A 104 3.10 19.93 6.88
C ILE A 104 3.02 19.66 5.38
N GLU A 105 4.17 19.61 4.70
CA GLU A 105 4.21 19.31 3.28
C GLU A 105 3.79 17.85 2.98
N ILE A 106 3.05 17.63 1.89
CA ILE A 106 2.49 16.31 1.53
C ILE A 106 3.57 15.21 1.50
N LEU A 107 4.74 15.47 0.91
CA LEU A 107 5.85 14.52 0.91
C LEU A 107 6.38 14.23 2.33
N ASN A 108 6.36 15.22 3.22
CA ASN A 108 6.86 15.09 4.59
C ASN A 108 5.88 14.27 5.43
N LEU A 109 4.57 14.47 5.26
CA LEU A 109 3.55 13.60 5.83
C LEU A 109 3.73 12.15 5.36
N ALA A 110 3.95 11.91 4.07
CA ALA A 110 4.16 10.58 3.51
C ALA A 110 5.43 9.88 4.08
N ILE A 111 6.54 10.61 4.23
CA ILE A 111 7.74 10.11 4.89
C ILE A 111 7.43 9.70 6.34
N ILE A 112 6.67 10.52 7.07
CA ILE A 112 6.27 10.23 8.45
C ILE A 112 5.35 9.00 8.52
N GLU A 113 4.40 8.86 7.60
CA GLU A 113 3.50 7.70 7.57
C GLU A 113 4.27 6.40 7.30
N ILE A 114 5.23 6.40 6.35
CA ILE A 114 6.13 5.24 6.12
C ILE A 114 6.87 4.86 7.41
N PHE A 115 7.52 5.82 8.09
CA PHE A 115 8.26 5.53 9.32
C PHE A 115 7.39 5.21 10.54
N LYS A 116 6.14 5.67 10.60
CA LYS A 116 5.22 5.39 11.72
C LYS A 116 4.47 4.07 11.57
N SER A 117 4.07 3.71 10.34
CA SER A 117 3.10 2.65 10.08
C SER A 117 3.67 1.48 9.29
N ALA A 118 4.86 1.62 8.68
CA ALA A 118 5.40 0.64 7.75
C ALA A 118 4.43 0.30 6.59
N ASN A 119 3.55 1.23 6.20
CA ASN A 119 2.67 1.01 5.06
C ASN A 119 3.40 1.28 3.73
N PRO A 120 3.12 0.52 2.67
CA PRO A 120 3.51 0.87 1.31
C PRO A 120 2.75 2.12 0.83
N ILE A 121 3.51 3.18 0.55
CA ILE A 121 3.01 4.46 0.02
C ILE A 121 3.61 4.69 -1.36
N TYR A 122 2.79 5.24 -2.24
CA TYR A 122 3.11 5.45 -3.63
C TYR A 122 2.80 6.89 -4.05
N ILE A 123 3.63 7.43 -4.94
CA ILE A 123 3.34 8.65 -5.69
C ILE A 123 2.72 8.21 -7.01
N ILE A 124 1.44 8.53 -7.21
CA ILE A 124 0.74 8.37 -8.50
C ILE A 124 0.84 9.66 -9.28
N ILE A 125 1.13 9.54 -10.58
CA ILE A 125 1.26 10.66 -11.52
C ILE A 125 0.44 10.35 -12.76
N ASP A 126 -0.58 11.16 -13.05
CA ASP A 126 -1.41 10.98 -14.25
C ASP A 126 -0.75 11.53 -15.53
N GLU A 127 -1.39 11.33 -16.68
CA GLU A 127 -0.93 11.81 -17.99
C GLU A 127 -0.70 13.34 -18.06
N ASN A 128 -1.47 14.10 -17.28
CA ASN A 128 -1.39 15.57 -17.16
C ASN A 128 -0.27 16.03 -16.21
N GLY A 129 0.28 15.12 -15.40
CA GLY A 129 1.24 15.44 -14.34
C GLY A 129 0.59 15.89 -13.03
N ASN A 130 -0.70 15.60 -12.83
CA ASN A 130 -1.32 15.70 -11.51
C ASN A 130 -0.81 14.56 -10.64
N THR A 131 -0.60 14.84 -9.36
CA THR A 131 0.01 13.90 -8.42
C THR A 131 -0.85 13.65 -7.20
N GLN A 132 -0.77 12.42 -6.70
CA GLN A 132 -1.47 11.97 -5.51
C GLN A 132 -0.56 11.03 -4.74
N VAL A 133 -0.50 11.18 -3.42
CA VAL A 133 0.23 10.25 -2.55
C VAL A 133 -0.78 9.36 -1.87
N LEU A 134 -0.68 8.04 -2.07
CA LEU A 134 -1.67 7.06 -1.63
C LEU A 134 -1.01 5.80 -1.08
N ASN A 135 -1.62 5.19 -0.07
CA ASN A 135 -1.29 3.83 0.35
C ASN A 135 -1.99 2.78 -0.56
N ALA A 136 -1.57 1.51 -0.47
CA ALA A 136 -2.08 0.43 -1.32
C ALA A 136 -3.62 0.30 -1.32
N TYR A 137 -4.27 0.46 -0.16
CA TYR A 137 -5.73 0.36 -0.03
C TYR A 137 -6.45 1.47 -0.80
N ALA A 138 -6.02 2.72 -0.66
CA ALA A 138 -6.61 3.85 -1.37
C ALA A 138 -6.45 3.77 -2.92
N ILE A 139 -5.43 3.05 -3.40
CA ILE A 139 -5.26 2.74 -4.84
C ILE A 139 -6.30 1.71 -5.29
N ILE A 140 -6.49 0.64 -4.50
CA ILE A 140 -7.49 -0.40 -4.77
C ILE A 140 -8.90 0.22 -4.77
N ASP A 141 -9.23 1.09 -3.82
CA ASP A 141 -10.53 1.77 -3.76
C ASP A 141 -10.78 2.63 -5.01
N LYS A 142 -9.77 3.37 -5.48
CA LYS A 142 -9.87 4.17 -6.72
C LYS A 142 -9.99 3.30 -7.97
N MET A 143 -9.32 2.16 -8.00
CA MET A 143 -9.45 1.18 -9.08
C MET A 143 -10.87 0.58 -9.11
N GLN A 144 -11.40 0.13 -7.97
CA GLN A 144 -12.76 -0.42 -7.85
C GLN A 144 -13.83 0.61 -8.20
N ALA A 145 -13.61 1.88 -7.86
CA ALA A 145 -14.52 2.98 -8.20
C ALA A 145 -14.41 3.47 -9.66
N ASN A 146 -13.55 2.86 -10.50
CA ASN A 146 -13.22 3.34 -11.86
C ASN A 146 -12.75 4.82 -11.90
N LYS A 147 -12.05 5.27 -10.85
CA LYS A 147 -11.51 6.64 -10.71
C LYS A 147 -10.00 6.74 -11.02
N LEU A 148 -9.40 5.65 -11.49
CA LEU A 148 -7.98 5.55 -11.81
C LEU A 148 -7.80 5.62 -13.33
N THR A 149 -7.20 6.71 -13.81
CA THR A 149 -6.87 6.95 -15.23
C THR A 149 -5.52 6.31 -15.58
N ASN A 150 -5.01 6.52 -16.81
CA ASN A 150 -3.64 6.16 -17.15
C ASN A 150 -2.65 6.96 -16.29
N HIS A 151 -1.72 6.25 -15.65
CA HIS A 151 -0.80 6.84 -14.66
C HIS A 151 0.50 6.06 -14.54
N ILE A 152 1.50 6.68 -13.93
CA ILE A 152 2.74 6.05 -13.45
C ILE A 152 2.68 5.99 -11.92
N ILE A 153 3.12 4.87 -11.34
CA ILE A 153 3.26 4.68 -9.89
C ILE A 153 4.75 4.64 -9.54
N LEU A 154 5.20 5.52 -8.64
CA LEU A 154 6.50 5.43 -8.00
C LEU A 154 6.34 4.88 -6.58
N ASN A 155 7.12 3.86 -6.23
CA ASN A 155 7.16 3.29 -4.88
C ASN A 155 8.00 4.20 -3.95
N LEU A 156 7.36 4.89 -3.02
CA LEU A 156 8.04 5.85 -2.15
C LEU A 156 8.92 5.15 -1.10
N ASN A 157 8.50 3.99 -0.60
CA ASN A 157 9.29 3.16 0.31
C ASN A 157 10.62 2.73 -0.35
N GLN A 158 10.59 2.33 -1.62
CA GLN A 158 11.81 2.01 -2.38
C GLN A 158 12.71 3.24 -2.57
N LEU A 159 12.12 4.41 -2.86
CA LEU A 159 12.89 5.66 -2.97
C LEU A 159 13.55 6.04 -1.63
N ILE A 160 12.87 5.86 -0.50
CA ILE A 160 13.47 6.06 0.83
C ILE A 160 14.56 5.02 1.09
N LYS A 161 14.36 3.73 0.77
CA LYS A 161 15.38 2.68 0.91
C LYS A 161 16.67 3.03 0.14
N LEU A 162 16.55 3.53 -1.09
CA LEU A 162 17.70 3.85 -1.95
C LEU A 162 18.44 5.15 -1.57
N ASN A 163 17.74 6.13 -1.00
CA ASN A 163 18.28 7.49 -0.76
C ASN A 163 18.51 7.79 0.74
N ILE A 164 17.86 7.07 1.65
CA ILE A 164 17.91 7.26 3.10
C ILE A 164 17.94 5.90 3.84
N GLU A 165 18.72 4.95 3.31
CA GLU A 165 18.85 3.57 3.82
C GLU A 165 19.05 3.50 5.34
N ALA A 166 19.92 4.37 5.90
CA ALA A 166 20.29 4.38 7.31
C ALA A 166 19.14 4.69 8.30
N LEU A 167 17.95 5.08 7.81
CA LEU A 167 16.74 5.32 8.61
C LEU A 167 15.56 4.45 8.16
N TYR A 168 15.74 3.60 7.15
CA TYR A 168 14.66 2.81 6.55
C TYR A 168 14.57 1.42 7.18
N GLU A 169 13.47 1.15 7.87
CA GLU A 169 13.05 -0.21 8.20
C GLU A 169 12.14 -0.73 7.07
N GLU A 170 12.48 -1.89 6.51
CA GLU A 170 11.70 -2.49 5.44
C GLU A 170 10.37 -2.99 5.99
N PRO A 171 9.22 -2.56 5.43
CA PRO A 171 7.93 -2.88 6.00
C PRO A 171 7.65 -4.36 5.95
N SER A 172 7.15 -4.94 7.05
CA SER A 172 6.70 -6.32 7.00
C SER A 172 5.45 -6.43 6.15
N LEU A 173 5.61 -7.07 4.99
CA LEU A 173 4.51 -7.51 4.14
C LEU A 173 3.90 -8.83 4.66
N ASP A 174 4.08 -9.21 5.93
CA ASP A 174 3.48 -10.43 6.50
C ASP A 174 1.93 -10.39 6.44
N GLU A 175 1.31 -9.22 6.58
CA GLU A 175 -0.14 -9.03 6.37
C GLU A 175 -0.56 -9.21 4.90
N PHE A 176 0.39 -9.09 3.97
CA PHE A 176 0.21 -9.28 2.54
C PHE A 176 0.91 -10.55 2.01
N LYS A 177 1.32 -11.48 2.88
CA LYS A 177 1.67 -12.83 2.45
C LYS A 177 0.46 -13.38 1.71
N GLY A 178 0.65 -13.68 0.43
CA GLY A 178 -0.44 -14.11 -0.43
C GLY A 178 -1.20 -15.27 0.19
N LEU A 179 -2.53 -15.21 0.09
CA LEU A 179 -3.49 -16.17 0.63
C LEU A 179 -2.94 -17.60 0.59
N SER A 180 -2.98 -18.29 1.72
CA SER A 180 -2.59 -19.70 1.79
C SER A 180 -3.42 -20.52 0.79
N LYS A 181 -2.96 -21.75 0.46
CA LYS A 181 -3.76 -22.65 -0.39
C LYS A 181 -5.17 -22.89 0.17
N ASP A 182 -5.28 -22.94 1.49
CA ASP A 182 -6.51 -23.19 2.23
C ASP A 182 -7.39 -21.93 2.24
N GLU A 183 -6.80 -20.74 2.38
CA GLU A 183 -7.51 -19.47 2.28
C GLU A 183 -8.03 -19.20 0.86
N LEU A 184 -7.24 -19.57 -0.16
CA LEU A 184 -7.68 -19.59 -1.56
C LEU A 184 -8.85 -20.57 -1.76
N GLN A 185 -8.76 -21.79 -1.19
CA GLN A 185 -9.84 -22.77 -1.26
C GLN A 185 -11.13 -22.25 -0.61
N VAL A 186 -11.05 -21.64 0.58
CA VAL A 186 -12.18 -20.98 1.24
C VAL A 186 -12.79 -19.90 0.35
N LEU A 187 -11.97 -19.03 -0.26
CA LEU A 187 -12.46 -17.95 -1.14
C LEU A 187 -13.09 -18.46 -2.43
N LEU A 188 -12.62 -19.59 -2.98
CA LEU A 188 -13.23 -20.25 -4.13
C LEU A 188 -14.60 -20.87 -3.76
N ILE A 189 -14.72 -21.49 -2.57
CA ILE A 189 -15.98 -22.00 -2.04
C ILE A 189 -16.98 -20.85 -1.83
N LEU A 190 -16.56 -19.75 -1.18
CA LEU A 190 -17.40 -18.57 -0.93
C LEU A 190 -17.89 -17.85 -2.19
N ARG A 191 -17.18 -17.97 -3.31
CA ARG A 191 -17.55 -17.38 -4.62
C ARG A 191 -18.39 -18.32 -5.50
N SER A 192 -18.52 -19.58 -5.13
CA SER A 192 -19.24 -20.58 -5.91
C SER A 192 -20.71 -20.61 -5.51
N GLU A 193 -21.60 -20.39 -6.48
CA GLU A 193 -23.06 -20.39 -6.29
C GLU A 193 -23.64 -21.75 -5.84
N ASN A 194 -22.84 -22.83 -5.91
CA ASN A 194 -23.27 -24.18 -5.54
C ASN A 194 -23.21 -24.44 -4.02
N PHE A 195 -22.45 -23.64 -3.26
CA PHE A 195 -22.33 -23.81 -1.80
C PHE A 195 -23.31 -22.91 -1.05
N GLU A 196 -24.12 -23.52 -0.18
CA GLU A 196 -25.07 -22.82 0.68
C GLU A 196 -24.39 -22.30 1.96
N SER A 197 -23.39 -23.02 2.47
CA SER A 197 -22.63 -22.59 3.65
C SER A 197 -21.22 -23.19 3.69
N VAL A 198 -20.30 -22.47 4.34
CA VAL A 198 -18.96 -22.95 4.68
C VAL A 198 -18.68 -22.66 6.15
N LYS A 199 -18.01 -23.59 6.81
CA LYS A 199 -17.61 -23.55 8.22
C LYS A 199 -16.12 -23.86 8.30
N ILE A 200 -15.38 -22.94 8.88
CA ILE A 200 -13.92 -22.98 8.95
C ILE A 200 -13.53 -23.25 10.41
N ILE A 201 -12.65 -24.21 10.64
CA ILE A 201 -12.08 -24.48 11.97
C ILE A 201 -10.59 -24.13 11.92
N LYS A 202 -10.17 -23.23 12.81
CA LYS A 202 -8.78 -22.77 12.92
C LYS A 202 -8.08 -23.40 14.12
N LYS A 203 -6.79 -23.67 14.00
CA LYS A 203 -5.88 -24.07 15.10
C LYS A 203 -4.57 -23.31 14.98
N GLY A 204 -4.07 -22.76 16.08
CA GLY A 204 -2.80 -22.00 16.09
C GLY A 204 -2.78 -20.72 15.24
N GLY A 205 -3.89 -20.30 14.64
CA GLY A 205 -3.97 -19.19 13.69
C GLY A 205 -4.13 -19.65 12.23
N GLU A 206 -3.92 -20.93 11.93
CA GLU A 206 -4.03 -21.54 10.59
C GLU A 206 -5.39 -22.25 10.42
N ILE A 207 -5.75 -22.60 9.18
CA ILE A 207 -6.94 -23.40 8.87
C ILE A 207 -6.58 -24.89 9.06
N ASP A 208 -7.35 -25.63 9.86
CA ASP A 208 -7.18 -27.09 10.07
C ASP A 208 -8.35 -27.90 9.49
N THR A 209 -9.49 -27.28 9.18
CA THR A 209 -10.63 -27.96 8.55
C THR A 209 -11.52 -26.97 7.81
N ILE A 210 -11.96 -27.36 6.62
CA ILE A 210 -13.03 -26.73 5.85
C ILE A 210 -14.20 -27.71 5.78
N GLU A 211 -15.37 -27.31 6.28
CA GLU A 211 -16.63 -28.06 6.19
C GLU A 211 -17.60 -27.26 5.33
N SER A 212 -17.96 -27.77 4.16
CA SER A 212 -18.78 -27.04 3.16
C SER A 212 -20.06 -27.81 2.84
N THR A 213 -21.18 -27.10 2.74
CA THR A 213 -22.48 -27.68 2.36
C THR A 213 -22.90 -27.15 1.01
N GLU A 214 -23.05 -28.04 0.04
CA GLU A 214 -23.49 -27.72 -1.32
C GLU A 214 -24.91 -28.20 -1.60
N ILE A 215 -25.57 -27.53 -2.55
CA ILE A 215 -26.86 -27.93 -3.09
C ILE A 215 -26.58 -28.80 -4.32
N VAL A 216 -26.83 -30.11 -4.20
CA VAL A 216 -26.61 -31.06 -5.30
C VAL A 216 -27.82 -31.07 -6.22
N SER A 217 -27.58 -31.17 -7.54
CA SER A 217 -28.66 -31.21 -8.53
C SER A 217 -29.60 -32.39 -8.30
N ASN A 218 -30.90 -32.12 -8.21
CA ASN A 218 -31.96 -33.13 -8.06
C ASN A 218 -32.01 -34.17 -9.21
N GLY A 219 -31.32 -33.92 -10.33
CA GLY A 219 -31.17 -34.87 -11.44
C GLY A 219 -30.01 -35.85 -11.32
N GLU A 220 -29.12 -35.67 -10.33
CA GLU A 220 -27.94 -36.53 -10.19
C GLU A 220 -28.30 -37.91 -9.59
N ARG A 221 -27.69 -38.98 -10.12
CA ARG A 221 -27.87 -40.32 -9.57
C ARG A 221 -27.24 -40.40 -8.19
N ILE A 222 -28.03 -40.78 -7.18
CA ILE A 222 -27.59 -40.94 -5.78
C ILE A 222 -26.30 -41.79 -5.65
N LEU A 223 -26.15 -42.82 -6.49
CA LEU A 223 -24.94 -43.67 -6.54
C LEU A 223 -23.66 -42.94 -6.96
N ASN A 224 -23.75 -41.80 -7.66
CA ASN A 224 -22.60 -40.96 -7.99
C ASN A 224 -22.24 -40.06 -6.80
N ILE A 225 -23.26 -39.44 -6.17
CA ILE A 225 -23.10 -38.60 -4.98
C ILE A 225 -22.38 -39.39 -3.88
N LEU A 226 -22.85 -40.61 -3.59
CA LEU A 226 -22.27 -41.54 -2.62
C LEU A 226 -20.80 -41.94 -2.89
N LYS A 227 -20.30 -41.78 -4.13
CA LYS A 227 -18.92 -42.09 -4.52
C LYS A 227 -17.98 -40.89 -4.55
N GLY A 228 -18.49 -39.67 -4.35
CA GLY A 228 -17.71 -38.45 -4.54
C GLY A 228 -16.61 -38.22 -3.51
N HIS A 229 -16.84 -38.57 -2.24
CA HIS A 229 -15.94 -38.22 -1.13
C HIS A 229 -15.90 -39.34 -0.07
N ASP A 230 -14.72 -39.53 0.54
CA ASP A 230 -14.48 -40.51 1.61
C ASP A 230 -15.29 -40.23 2.88
N TYR A 231 -15.50 -38.93 3.19
CA TYR A 231 -16.40 -38.48 4.25
C TYR A 231 -17.38 -37.44 3.70
N GLN A 232 -18.67 -37.72 3.86
CA GLN A 232 -19.76 -36.83 3.48
C GLN A 232 -21.02 -37.14 4.28
N HIS A 233 -21.79 -36.10 4.60
CA HIS A 233 -23.16 -36.20 5.09
C HIS A 233 -24.12 -35.77 3.98
N ILE A 234 -25.11 -36.60 3.65
CA ILE A 234 -26.08 -36.32 2.57
C ILE A 234 -27.48 -36.22 3.18
N GLU A 235 -28.12 -35.06 3.02
CA GLU A 235 -29.52 -34.84 3.39
C GLU A 235 -30.39 -34.87 2.12
N ILE A 236 -31.34 -35.80 2.03
CA ILE A 236 -32.28 -35.91 0.91
C ILE A 236 -33.69 -35.58 1.41
N LYS A 237 -34.32 -34.55 0.86
CA LYS A 237 -35.71 -34.19 1.13
C LYS A 237 -36.61 -34.61 -0.03
N GLN A 238 -37.67 -35.34 0.30
CA GLN A 238 -38.69 -35.79 -0.65
C GLN A 238 -40.04 -35.15 -0.32
N ALA A 239 -40.78 -34.73 -1.35
CA ALA A 239 -42.18 -34.31 -1.21
C ALA A 239 -43.01 -34.92 -2.35
N ARG A 240 -44.18 -35.50 -2.02
CA ARG A 240 -45.12 -36.11 -2.99
C ARG A 240 -44.42 -37.14 -3.92
N GLY A 241 -43.52 -37.95 -3.38
CA GLY A 241 -42.75 -38.96 -4.11
C GLY A 241 -41.57 -38.43 -4.95
N LYS A 242 -41.38 -37.12 -5.07
CA LYS A 242 -40.26 -36.51 -5.81
C LYS A 242 -39.20 -35.97 -4.86
N ILE A 243 -37.93 -36.17 -5.21
CA ILE A 243 -36.81 -35.48 -4.53
C ILE A 243 -36.92 -33.99 -4.86
N VAL A 244 -36.91 -33.15 -3.82
CA VAL A 244 -37.03 -31.69 -3.96
C VAL A 244 -35.76 -30.94 -3.58
N GLN A 245 -34.92 -31.53 -2.74
CA GLN A 245 -33.62 -30.97 -2.37
C GLN A 245 -32.68 -32.13 -1.99
N ILE A 246 -31.44 -32.03 -2.47
CA ILE A 246 -30.31 -32.80 -1.95
C ILE A 246 -29.27 -31.80 -1.44
N LYS A 247 -28.85 -31.93 -0.19
CA LYS A 247 -27.68 -31.24 0.34
C LYS A 247 -26.58 -32.25 0.61
N ARG A 248 -25.34 -31.88 0.32
CA ARG A 248 -24.16 -32.66 0.72
C ARG A 248 -23.23 -31.76 1.53
N THR A 249 -22.88 -32.20 2.73
CA THR A 249 -21.84 -31.58 3.55
C THR A 249 -20.57 -32.43 3.46
N ILE A 250 -19.49 -31.83 2.98
CA ILE A 250 -18.16 -32.44 2.87
C ILE A 250 -17.28 -31.84 3.97
N LYS A 251 -16.34 -32.62 4.50
CA LYS A 251 -15.36 -32.16 5.47
C LYS A 251 -13.96 -32.53 5.01
N GLU A 252 -13.15 -31.53 4.69
CA GLU A 252 -11.76 -31.69 4.31
C GLU A 252 -10.86 -31.17 5.43
N ARG A 253 -9.78 -31.90 5.68
CA ARG A 253 -8.75 -31.53 6.65
C ARG A 253 -7.53 -31.06 5.89
N THR A 254 -7.09 -29.85 6.21
CA THR A 254 -5.92 -29.18 5.63
C THR A 254 -4.66 -29.52 6.42
#